data_AF-A0A834LUN5-F1
#
_entry.id   AF-A0A834LUN5-F1
#
_cell.length_a   1.000
_cell.length_b   1.000
_cell.length_c   1.000
_cell.angle_alpha   90.00
_cell.angle_beta   90.00
_cell.angle_gamma   90.00
#
_symmetry.space_group_name_H-M   'P 1'
#
loop_
_entity.id
_entity.type
_entity.pdbx_description
1 polymer ?
#
loop_
_entity_poly.entity_id
_entity_poly.type
_entity_poly.pdbx_seq_one_letter_code
_entity_poly.pdbx_strand_id
1 'polypeptide(L)'
;MSKGRKDPFLQGETTCGSLLYELQAIWDEVGESETERDKMLLDIEQECLEVYKRKVDQANQCRAQLRQAIADYQAKIAVIYSAMGERQVQIRQSDHNPGSLKEELTAIILQLEEMQKRKCDRRNQVIEVLEQIQQISSEMQCLSRYTLASTVVDEMDLSLRKLEELQRELQALQKEKSDRLKHVLDLLNTLKSLCSVLGIDFKQTANEVHPSLGNDCEGPKNPSKDFIVQLGTVIQRLREVKIKRMQLLQDLATSLLELWNLMDTPTEEQQKFQNVTCNIAASEQEITEPNTLSVDSIDLVEAEVSRLEELKASKMKELVSRKRLELEEICQKMHLIPESDSAVEIAIEAVESGELDPACVLEQIGLEIGKAKEEAYSRIEILDKVEKWLAAREEECWLEEYNMDENRYNAGRGTHLNLKRAEKARSLVNKLPGMAEALASKTTLWENERGVEFTYDGIRLLSMIEEYTSSRQEKEQERKRQREQRRLQGQTMAEQEVLFGSKPSLLKIQSGKRSPRLSSGGGSNRGLSAAGTMPQTPKDDSLPSIKVNAHEVESPMKRRPFSPISSKEPSKSNTTTNLAEEAE
;
A
#
# COMPACT_ATOMS: atom_id res chain seq x y z
N MET A 1 36.63 42.67 79.73
CA MET A 1 37.50 42.73 80.93
C MET A 1 38.90 42.32 80.55
N SER A 2 39.95 43.00 81.04
CA SER A 2 41.21 42.34 81.39
C SER A 2 42.08 43.24 82.26
N LYS A 3 42.62 42.65 83.33
CA LYS A 3 43.43 43.31 84.37
C LYS A 3 44.68 43.92 83.77
N GLY A 4 44.95 45.20 84.05
CA GLY A 4 46.24 45.82 83.76
C GLY A 4 47.35 45.15 84.57
N ARG A 5 48.33 44.58 83.88
CA ARG A 5 49.51 43.94 84.49
C ARG A 5 50.50 45.04 84.89
N LYS A 6 50.48 45.46 86.16
CA LYS A 6 51.57 46.26 86.74
C LYS A 6 52.76 45.36 87.04
N ASP A 7 53.95 45.80 86.65
CA ASP A 7 55.29 45.53 87.22
C ASP A 7 56.36 45.85 86.14
N PRO A 8 57.61 46.22 86.49
CA PRO A 8 58.00 46.98 87.68
C PRO A 8 59.06 48.05 87.34
N PHE A 9 58.73 49.33 87.47
CA PHE A 9 59.70 50.45 87.42
C PHE A 9 59.62 51.28 88.70
N LEU A 10 60.07 50.68 89.81
CA LEU A 10 60.50 51.40 91.00
C LEU A 10 62.03 51.45 90.99
N GLN A 11 62.57 52.24 90.07
CA GLN A 11 63.96 52.67 90.07
C GLN A 11 63.99 54.01 90.83
N GLY A 12 64.87 54.16 91.82
CA GLY A 12 64.84 55.33 92.71
C GLY A 12 64.92 56.64 91.94
N GLU A 13 63.99 57.56 92.20
CA GLU A 13 63.85 58.80 91.43
C GLU A 13 64.94 59.82 91.81
N THR A 14 66.16 59.61 91.31
CA THR A 14 67.18 60.66 91.21
C THR A 14 66.69 61.69 90.20
N THR A 15 65.96 62.68 90.70
CA THR A 15 65.50 63.82 89.89
C THR A 15 66.68 64.66 89.42
N CYS A 16 66.51 65.37 88.30
CA CYS A 16 67.52 66.32 87.82
C CYS A 16 67.86 67.37 88.91
N GLY A 17 66.85 67.85 89.64
CA GLY A 17 67.04 68.79 90.75
C GLY A 17 67.89 68.22 91.90
N SER A 18 67.66 66.98 92.34
CA SER A 18 68.46 66.37 93.41
C SER A 18 69.91 66.13 92.99
N LEU A 19 70.14 65.70 91.72
CA LEU A 19 71.50 65.52 91.19
C LEU A 19 72.24 66.86 91.05
N LEU A 20 71.55 67.95 90.69
CA LEU A 20 72.13 69.30 90.66
C LEU A 20 72.45 69.83 92.06
N TYR A 21 71.64 69.54 93.08
CA TYR A 21 71.96 69.87 94.47
C TYR A 21 73.17 69.09 95.01
N GLU A 22 73.29 67.80 94.69
CA GLU A 22 74.48 66.99 95.03
C GLU A 22 75.73 67.52 94.31
N LEU A 23 75.62 67.84 93.02
CA LEU A 23 76.71 68.42 92.22
C LEU A 23 77.14 69.80 92.75
N GLN A 24 76.19 70.65 93.16
CA GLN A 24 76.47 71.95 93.78
C GLN A 24 77.22 71.79 95.11
N ALA A 25 76.80 70.86 95.98
CA ALA A 25 77.51 70.57 97.22
C ALA A 25 78.94 70.08 96.98
N ILE A 26 79.15 69.22 95.97
CA ILE A 26 80.49 68.75 95.57
C ILE A 26 81.35 69.90 95.06
N TRP A 27 80.82 70.82 94.23
CA TRP A 27 81.58 71.99 93.78
C TRP A 27 81.98 72.93 94.92
N ASP A 28 81.13 73.05 95.95
CA ASP A 28 81.40 73.86 97.14
C ASP A 28 82.43 73.19 98.09
N GLU A 29 82.51 71.85 98.12
CA GLU A 29 83.58 71.10 98.80
C GLU A 29 84.92 71.14 98.04
N VAL A 30 84.90 71.09 96.70
CA VAL A 30 86.10 71.07 95.85
C VAL A 30 86.70 72.48 95.66
N GLY A 31 85.88 73.53 95.69
CA GLY A 31 86.34 74.91 95.54
C GLY A 31 86.50 75.37 94.09
N GLU A 32 85.68 74.83 93.18
CA GLU A 32 85.59 75.24 91.76
C GLU A 32 85.38 76.76 91.60
N SER A 33 85.70 77.35 90.43
CA SER A 33 85.31 78.73 90.14
C SER A 33 83.83 78.85 89.72
N GLU A 34 83.26 80.05 89.84
CA GLU A 34 81.92 80.38 89.32
C GLU A 34 81.86 80.14 87.80
N THR A 35 82.92 80.54 87.07
CA THR A 35 83.08 80.30 85.63
C THR A 35 83.19 78.83 85.22
N GLU A 36 83.68 77.95 86.10
CA GLU A 36 83.76 76.51 85.85
C GLU A 36 82.43 75.81 86.18
N ARG A 37 81.71 76.25 87.23
CA ARG A 37 80.31 75.83 87.48
C ARG A 37 79.40 76.21 86.31
N ASP A 38 79.42 77.47 85.88
CA ASP A 38 78.60 77.96 84.75
C ASP A 38 78.86 77.15 83.47
N LYS A 39 80.13 76.84 83.20
CA LYS A 39 80.52 76.01 82.06
C LYS A 39 79.98 74.58 82.19
N MET A 40 80.17 73.93 83.35
CA MET A 40 79.67 72.57 83.57
C MET A 40 78.13 72.49 83.54
N LEU A 41 77.43 73.52 84.02
CA LEU A 41 75.97 73.64 83.86
C LEU A 41 75.58 73.76 82.38
N LEU A 42 76.28 74.58 81.60
CA LEU A 42 76.02 74.75 80.17
C LEU A 42 76.33 73.48 79.37
N ASP A 43 77.39 72.74 79.72
CA ASP A 43 77.69 71.43 79.14
C ASP A 43 76.56 70.42 79.44
N ILE A 44 76.01 70.41 80.67
CA ILE A 44 74.84 69.57 81.06
C ILE A 44 73.55 70.01 80.34
N GLU A 45 73.28 71.31 80.23
CA GLU A 45 72.14 71.83 79.46
C GLU A 45 72.24 71.42 77.99
N GLN A 46 73.44 71.48 77.41
CA GLN A 46 73.69 71.07 76.04
C GLN A 46 73.51 69.56 75.84
N GLU A 47 74.05 68.70 76.72
CA GLU A 47 73.80 67.25 76.63
C GLU A 47 72.31 66.91 76.75
N CYS A 48 71.60 67.54 77.69
CA CYS A 48 70.15 67.42 77.83
C CYS A 48 69.41 67.86 76.55
N LEU A 49 69.80 69.00 75.96
CA LEU A 49 69.25 69.52 74.72
C LEU A 49 69.51 68.55 73.54
N GLU A 50 70.69 67.94 73.44
CA GLU A 50 71.01 66.90 72.47
C GLU A 50 70.17 65.63 72.67
N VAL A 51 69.91 65.22 73.93
CA VAL A 51 69.00 64.10 74.25
C VAL A 51 67.55 64.44 73.85
N TYR A 52 67.06 65.65 74.14
CA TYR A 52 65.73 66.09 73.74
C TYR A 52 65.60 66.19 72.22
N LYS A 53 66.55 66.79 71.50
CA LYS A 53 66.60 66.79 70.02
C LYS A 53 66.50 65.36 69.48
N ARG A 54 67.38 64.46 69.93
CA ARG A 54 67.41 63.05 69.51
C ARG A 54 66.08 62.32 69.77
N LYS A 55 65.37 62.65 70.86
CA LYS A 55 64.03 62.10 71.15
C LYS A 55 62.91 62.71 70.31
N VAL A 56 62.97 64.01 70.02
CA VAL A 56 62.05 64.68 69.08
C VAL A 56 62.26 64.16 67.66
N ASP A 57 63.51 63.94 67.23
CA ASP A 57 63.83 63.36 65.93
C ASP A 57 63.39 61.89 65.82
N GLN A 58 63.62 61.09 66.87
CA GLN A 58 63.08 59.72 66.94
C GLN A 58 61.55 59.71 66.84
N ALA A 59 60.86 60.60 67.54
CA ALA A 59 59.40 60.74 67.45
C ALA A 59 58.93 61.24 66.08
N ASN A 60 59.67 62.16 65.44
CA ASN A 60 59.40 62.65 64.09
C ASN A 60 59.57 61.55 63.04
N GLN A 61 60.61 60.72 63.15
CA GLN A 61 60.83 59.55 62.28
C GLN A 61 59.69 58.55 62.43
N CYS A 62 59.30 58.19 63.66
CA CYS A 62 58.13 57.32 63.88
C CYS A 62 56.83 57.93 63.32
N ARG A 63 56.62 59.25 63.46
CA ARG A 63 55.47 59.97 62.90
C ARG A 63 55.45 59.97 61.37
N ALA A 64 56.62 60.11 60.73
CA ALA A 64 56.76 60.02 59.28
C ALA A 64 56.52 58.60 58.76
N GLN A 65 57.09 57.58 59.44
CA GLN A 65 56.87 56.17 59.12
C GLN A 65 55.40 55.76 59.21
N LEU A 66 54.68 56.19 60.26
CA LEU A 66 53.24 55.93 60.38
C LEU A 66 52.44 56.58 59.24
N ARG A 67 52.77 57.82 58.86
CA ARG A 67 52.11 58.51 57.73
C ARG A 67 52.42 57.86 56.38
N GLN A 68 53.65 57.39 56.16
CA GLN A 68 54.00 56.64 54.95
C GLN A 68 53.21 55.33 54.88
N ALA A 69 53.17 54.55 55.96
CA ALA A 69 52.40 53.31 56.00
C ALA A 69 50.90 53.55 55.75
N ILE A 70 50.32 54.61 56.34
CA ILE A 70 48.94 55.04 56.08
C ILE A 70 48.73 55.30 54.58
N ALA A 71 49.62 56.07 53.93
CA ALA A 71 49.53 56.35 52.50
C ALA A 71 49.71 55.08 51.63
N ASP A 72 50.65 54.19 51.98
CA ASP A 72 50.89 52.93 51.27
C ASP A 72 49.69 51.98 51.33
N TYR A 73 49.01 51.92 52.48
CA TYR A 73 47.78 51.13 52.63
C TYR A 73 46.58 51.79 51.95
N GLN A 74 46.45 53.12 52.00
CA GLN A 74 45.42 53.86 51.24
C GLN A 74 45.60 53.66 49.72
N ALA A 75 46.82 53.64 49.21
CA ALA A 75 47.11 53.36 47.80
C ALA A 75 46.71 51.92 47.41
N LYS A 76 47.00 50.92 48.26
CA LYS A 76 46.54 49.52 48.04
C LYS A 76 45.01 49.42 48.03
N ILE A 77 44.33 50.12 48.93
CA ILE A 77 42.86 50.21 48.97
C ILE A 77 42.32 50.86 47.68
N ALA A 78 42.94 51.94 47.20
CA ALA A 78 42.54 52.61 45.96
C ALA A 78 42.67 51.69 44.73
N VAL A 79 43.73 50.88 44.63
CA VAL A 79 43.89 49.87 43.57
C VAL A 79 42.76 48.82 43.62
N ILE A 80 42.36 48.37 44.80
CA ILE A 80 41.23 47.42 44.94
C ILE A 80 39.91 48.07 44.53
N TYR A 81 39.64 49.32 44.95
CA TYR A 81 38.45 50.06 44.51
C TYR A 81 38.40 50.20 42.98
N SER A 82 39.53 50.55 42.35
CA SER A 82 39.65 50.62 40.88
C SER A 82 39.32 49.29 40.21
N ALA A 83 39.93 48.18 40.68
CA ALA A 83 39.71 46.85 40.11
C ALA A 83 38.27 46.32 40.34
N MET A 84 37.59 46.76 41.39
CA MET A 84 36.20 46.40 41.70
C MET A 84 35.18 47.29 40.98
N GLY A 85 35.61 48.33 40.25
CA GLY A 85 34.72 49.37 39.70
C GLY A 85 33.93 50.15 40.76
N GLU A 86 34.22 49.93 42.04
CA GLU A 86 33.55 50.57 43.17
C GLU A 86 34.16 51.96 43.34
N ARG A 87 33.37 53.02 43.13
CA ARG A 87 33.80 54.37 43.56
C ARG A 87 34.09 54.30 45.04
N GLN A 88 35.27 54.76 45.45
CA GLN A 88 35.61 54.94 46.85
C GLN A 88 34.63 55.95 47.48
N VAL A 89 33.52 55.45 48.00
CA VAL A 89 32.67 56.18 48.92
C VAL A 89 33.59 56.53 50.08
N GLN A 90 33.76 57.82 50.32
CA GLN A 90 34.48 58.31 51.49
C GLN A 90 33.65 57.87 52.70
N ILE A 91 34.02 56.72 53.29
CA ILE A 91 33.46 56.26 54.55
C ILE A 91 33.64 57.42 55.52
N ARG A 92 32.51 57.91 55.98
CA ARG A 92 32.33 59.22 56.60
C ARG A 92 33.43 59.54 57.62
N GLN A 93 34.20 60.58 57.33
CA GLN A 93 35.04 61.29 58.31
C GLN A 93 34.19 62.09 59.33
N SER A 94 32.93 61.70 59.59
CA SER A 94 31.95 62.54 60.32
C SER A 94 31.69 62.15 61.77
N ASP A 95 32.06 60.93 62.21
CA ASP A 95 31.63 60.42 63.53
C ASP A 95 32.79 59.89 64.39
N HIS A 96 33.96 59.60 63.81
CA HIS A 96 35.19 59.31 64.55
C HIS A 96 36.34 60.20 64.06
N ASN A 97 36.69 61.19 64.88
CA ASN A 97 37.97 61.88 64.81
C ASN A 97 39.07 60.87 65.21
N PRO A 98 39.98 60.44 64.31
CA PRO A 98 40.94 59.40 64.62
C PRO A 98 41.92 59.90 65.70
N GLY A 99 41.98 59.21 66.84
CA GLY A 99 42.68 59.71 68.04
C GLY A 99 44.19 59.75 67.86
N SER A 100 44.82 58.58 67.73
CA SER A 100 46.25 58.47 67.40
C SER A 100 46.47 57.95 65.97
N LEU A 101 47.63 58.31 65.39
CA LEU A 101 48.09 57.75 64.10
C LEU A 101 48.23 56.22 64.12
N LYS A 102 48.26 55.59 65.31
CA LYS A 102 48.23 54.12 65.44
C LYS A 102 46.82 53.56 65.30
N GLU A 103 45.81 54.24 65.86
CA GLU A 103 44.40 53.87 65.67
C GLU A 103 43.98 54.03 64.21
N GLU A 104 44.36 55.16 63.58
CA GLU A 104 44.13 55.40 62.14
C GLU A 104 44.74 54.28 61.28
N LEU A 105 45.99 53.92 61.54
CA LEU A 105 46.67 52.83 60.87
C LEU A 105 45.95 51.48 61.07
N THR A 106 45.49 51.16 62.29
CA THR A 106 44.74 49.91 62.53
C THR A 106 43.37 49.89 61.83
N ALA A 107 42.67 51.03 61.75
CA ALA A 107 41.40 51.12 61.04
C ALA A 107 41.58 50.91 59.53
N ILE A 108 42.65 51.49 58.96
CA ILE A 108 42.99 51.34 57.54
C ILE A 108 43.45 49.90 57.22
N ILE A 109 44.16 49.23 58.13
CA ILE A 109 44.51 47.80 57.97
C ILE A 109 43.24 46.93 57.94
N LEU A 110 42.32 47.11 58.88
CA LEU A 110 41.04 46.39 58.90
C LEU A 110 40.19 46.66 57.64
N GLN A 111 40.17 47.90 57.15
CA GLN A 111 39.50 48.23 55.89
C GLN A 111 40.17 47.53 54.69
N LEU A 112 41.49 47.43 54.66
CA LEU A 112 42.20 46.69 53.60
C LEU A 112 41.89 45.20 53.65
N GLU A 113 41.83 44.58 54.83
CA GLU A 113 41.45 43.17 54.99
C GLU A 113 40.02 42.90 54.50
N GLU A 114 39.07 43.80 54.81
CA GLU A 114 37.69 43.71 54.31
C GLU A 114 37.61 43.87 52.77
N MET A 115 38.31 44.87 52.22
CA MET A 115 38.38 45.11 50.77
C MET A 115 39.04 43.93 50.03
N GLN A 116 40.11 43.35 50.59
CA GLN A 116 40.77 42.16 50.05
C GLN A 116 39.83 40.96 50.05
N LYS A 117 39.10 40.72 51.15
CA LYS A 117 38.09 39.67 51.20
C LYS A 117 37.03 39.88 50.12
N ARG A 118 36.47 41.09 49.99
CA ARG A 118 35.47 41.39 48.95
C ARG A 118 36.02 41.23 47.52
N LYS A 119 37.31 41.51 47.28
CA LYS A 119 37.95 41.18 45.98
C LYS A 119 37.99 39.67 45.74
N CYS A 120 38.43 38.88 46.73
CA CYS A 120 38.48 37.42 46.62
C CYS A 120 37.08 36.81 46.42
N ASP A 121 36.08 37.25 47.18
CA ASP A 121 34.70 36.78 47.06
C ASP A 121 34.14 37.07 45.65
N ARG A 122 34.44 38.25 45.06
CA ARG A 122 34.02 38.58 43.68
C ARG A 122 34.82 37.85 42.61
N ARG A 123 36.13 37.66 42.79
CA ARG A 123 36.96 36.84 41.90
C ARG A 123 36.41 35.42 41.79
N ASN A 124 36.03 34.82 42.92
CA ASN A 124 35.44 33.48 42.95
C ASN A 124 34.11 33.42 42.18
N GLN A 125 33.24 34.43 42.33
CA GLN A 125 31.99 34.55 41.55
C GLN A 125 32.25 34.66 40.04
N VAL A 126 33.28 35.40 39.62
CA VAL A 126 33.66 35.51 38.20
C VAL A 126 34.22 34.17 37.66
N ILE A 127 35.04 33.46 38.44
CA ILE A 127 35.52 32.12 38.09
C ILE A 127 34.36 31.15 37.91
N GLU A 128 33.44 31.08 38.88
CA GLU A 128 32.29 30.16 38.86
C GLU A 128 31.40 30.38 37.61
N VAL A 129 31.11 31.64 37.27
CA VAL A 129 30.30 31.97 36.08
C VAL A 129 31.05 31.61 34.79
N LEU A 130 32.37 31.85 34.70
CA LEU A 130 33.18 31.47 33.54
C LEU A 130 33.30 29.95 33.37
N GLU A 131 33.43 29.19 34.47
CA GLU A 131 33.42 27.73 34.45
C GLU A 131 32.08 27.18 33.97
N GLN A 132 30.94 27.75 34.40
CA GLN A 132 29.61 27.39 33.91
C GLN A 132 29.43 27.72 32.42
N ILE A 133 29.91 28.88 31.96
CA ILE A 133 29.91 29.27 30.53
C ILE A 133 30.75 28.27 29.71
N GLN A 134 31.96 27.93 30.17
CA GLN A 134 32.87 27.00 29.48
C GLN A 134 32.29 25.58 29.42
N GLN A 135 31.69 25.10 30.50
CA GLN A 135 31.00 23.81 30.55
C GLN A 135 29.86 23.75 29.52
N ILE A 136 28.94 24.72 29.54
CA ILE A 136 27.79 24.78 28.62
C ILE A 136 28.25 24.90 27.16
N SER A 137 29.25 25.75 26.89
CA SER A 137 29.83 25.92 25.55
C SER A 137 30.47 24.62 25.04
N SER A 138 31.16 23.87 25.90
CA SER A 138 31.78 22.59 25.53
C SER A 138 30.73 21.53 25.14
N GLU A 139 29.61 21.46 25.87
CA GLU A 139 28.48 20.58 25.55
C GLU A 139 27.78 20.98 24.24
N MET A 140 27.67 22.29 23.98
CA MET A 140 27.00 22.83 22.78
C MET A 140 27.86 22.79 21.51
N GLN A 141 29.19 22.75 21.62
CA GLN A 141 30.10 22.68 20.48
C GLN A 141 30.77 21.31 20.32
N CYS A 142 30.53 20.37 21.24
CA CYS A 142 31.20 19.07 21.30
C CYS A 142 32.74 19.16 21.27
N LEU A 143 33.29 20.27 21.78
CA LEU A 143 34.73 20.49 21.84
C LEU A 143 35.38 19.47 22.77
N SER A 144 36.50 18.90 22.30
CA SER A 144 37.28 17.92 23.04
C SER A 144 37.61 18.42 24.45
N ARG A 145 37.31 17.58 25.46
CA ARG A 145 37.50 17.88 26.90
C ARG A 145 38.96 18.21 27.28
N TYR A 146 39.90 18.00 26.36
CA TYR A 146 41.32 18.32 26.51
C TYR A 146 41.67 19.78 26.19
N THR A 147 40.75 20.57 25.61
CA THR A 147 40.96 22.00 25.32
C THR A 147 40.33 22.92 26.37
N LEU A 148 40.45 22.55 27.66
CA LEU A 148 40.21 23.46 28.77
C LEU A 148 41.34 24.51 28.84
N ALA A 149 41.28 25.50 27.95
CA ALA A 149 42.04 26.73 28.12
C ALA A 149 41.67 27.33 29.48
N SER A 150 42.68 27.60 30.31
CA SER A 150 42.48 28.18 31.64
C SER A 150 41.72 29.51 31.52
N THR A 151 40.67 29.66 32.32
CA THR A 151 39.86 30.88 32.42
C THR A 151 40.68 32.00 33.06
N VAL A 152 41.48 32.68 32.26
CA VAL A 152 42.28 33.85 32.69
C VAL A 152 41.34 35.00 33.04
N VAL A 153 41.01 35.10 34.32
CA VAL A 153 40.27 36.24 34.88
C VAL A 153 41.15 37.48 34.82
N ASP A 154 40.58 38.60 34.35
CA ASP A 154 41.24 39.90 34.45
C ASP A 154 41.21 40.39 35.90
N GLU A 155 42.36 40.40 36.55
CA GLU A 155 42.53 40.89 37.92
C GLU A 155 42.30 42.41 38.06
N MET A 156 42.19 43.14 36.94
CA MET A 156 41.98 44.59 36.87
C MET A 156 40.52 45.00 36.59
N ASP A 157 39.65 44.07 36.17
CA ASP A 157 38.20 44.31 36.03
C ASP A 157 37.36 43.17 36.65
N LEU A 158 37.16 43.30 37.96
CA LEU A 158 36.17 42.55 38.75
C LEU A 158 34.93 43.41 39.04
N SER A 159 34.58 44.33 38.13
CA SER A 159 33.46 45.23 38.34
C SER A 159 32.11 44.51 38.36
N LEU A 160 31.14 45.07 39.09
CA LEU A 160 29.77 44.55 39.10
C LEU A 160 29.16 44.49 37.69
N ARG A 161 29.47 45.47 36.82
CA ARG A 161 29.07 45.46 35.41
C ARG A 161 29.64 44.26 34.66
N LYS A 162 30.90 43.91 34.91
CA LYS A 162 31.53 42.76 34.24
C LYS A 162 30.92 41.43 34.70
N LEU A 163 30.59 41.32 35.98
CA LEU A 163 29.84 40.18 36.52
C LEU A 163 28.41 40.11 35.93
N GLU A 164 27.71 41.24 35.82
CA GLU A 164 26.38 41.35 35.19
C GLU A 164 26.40 41.03 33.68
N GLU A 165 27.50 41.31 32.97
CA GLU A 165 27.71 40.87 31.58
C GLU A 165 27.82 39.35 31.48
N LEU A 166 28.73 38.75 32.26
CA LEU A 166 28.95 37.30 32.25
C LEU A 166 27.70 36.53 32.72
N GLN A 167 26.95 37.06 33.69
CA GLN A 167 25.67 36.46 34.10
C GLN A 167 24.60 36.52 33.00
N ARG A 168 24.56 37.58 32.19
CA ARG A 168 23.66 37.66 31.02
C ARG A 168 24.08 36.70 29.90
N GLU A 169 25.39 36.55 29.66
CA GLU A 169 25.94 35.58 28.71
C GLU A 169 25.61 34.13 29.14
N LEU A 170 25.82 33.80 30.42
CA LEU A 170 25.43 32.52 31.00
C LEU A 170 23.94 32.23 30.85
N GLN A 171 23.06 33.21 31.14
CA GLN A 171 21.61 33.06 30.96
C GLN A 171 21.22 32.84 29.48
N ALA A 172 21.88 33.54 28.55
CA ALA A 172 21.66 33.36 27.11
C ALA A 172 22.07 31.96 26.64
N LEU A 173 23.23 31.45 27.07
CA LEU A 173 23.71 30.11 26.75
C LEU A 173 22.86 29.01 27.40
N GLN A 174 22.42 29.19 28.65
CA GLN A 174 21.47 28.29 29.30
C GLN A 174 20.15 28.22 28.51
N LYS A 175 19.65 29.35 28.04
CA LYS A 175 18.46 29.40 27.18
C LYS A 175 18.71 28.68 25.84
N GLU A 176 19.77 29.01 25.11
CA GLU A 176 20.07 28.38 23.81
C GLU A 176 20.22 26.85 23.94
N LYS A 177 20.87 26.37 25.01
CA LYS A 177 20.94 24.94 25.36
C LYS A 177 19.54 24.33 25.53
N SER A 178 18.64 25.01 26.25
CA SER A 178 17.26 24.53 26.44
C SER A 178 16.43 24.52 25.14
N ASP A 179 16.53 25.56 24.31
CA ASP A 179 15.87 25.65 23.01
C ASP A 179 16.39 24.56 22.04
N ARG A 180 17.69 24.29 22.03
CA ARG A 180 18.32 23.22 21.23
C ARG A 180 17.95 21.82 21.71
N LEU A 181 17.88 21.60 23.03
CA LEU A 181 17.41 20.32 23.61
C LEU A 181 15.94 20.06 23.26
N LYS A 182 15.09 21.09 23.27
CA LYS A 182 13.71 20.99 22.80
C LYS A 182 13.66 20.65 21.31
N HIS A 183 14.41 21.36 20.47
CA HIS A 183 14.45 21.09 19.03
C HIS A 183 14.92 19.66 18.72
N VAL A 184 15.93 19.14 19.45
CA VAL A 184 16.36 17.73 19.36
C VAL A 184 15.24 16.77 19.75
N LEU A 185 14.44 17.07 20.77
CA LEU A 185 13.28 16.26 21.15
C LEU A 185 12.22 16.24 20.04
N ASP A 186 11.89 17.40 19.47
CA ASP A 186 10.90 17.54 18.40
C ASP A 186 11.35 16.82 17.10
N LEU A 187 12.64 16.90 16.76
CA LEU A 187 13.24 16.13 15.68
C LEU A 187 13.21 14.62 15.95
N LEU A 188 13.53 14.16 17.16
CA LEU A 188 13.46 12.72 17.50
C LEU A 188 12.02 12.19 17.49
N ASN A 189 11.04 13.01 17.87
CA ASN A 189 9.62 12.65 17.75
C ASN A 189 9.21 12.54 16.26
N THR A 190 9.70 13.45 15.41
CA THR A 190 9.52 13.41 13.95
C THR A 190 10.20 12.18 13.32
N LEU A 191 11.40 11.83 13.77
CA LEU A 191 12.09 10.60 13.36
C LEU A 191 11.28 9.36 13.74
N LYS A 192 10.76 9.31 14.98
CA LYS A 192 9.96 8.19 15.47
C LYS A 192 8.66 8.01 14.69
N SER A 193 7.95 9.08 14.35
CA SER A 193 6.74 8.97 13.53
C SER A 193 7.05 8.55 12.09
N LEU A 194 8.11 9.08 11.47
CA LEU A 194 8.56 8.63 10.14
C LEU A 194 8.94 7.14 10.12
N CYS A 195 9.75 6.68 11.07
CA CYS A 195 10.07 5.26 11.22
C CYS A 195 8.82 4.39 11.40
N SER A 196 7.87 4.85 12.24
CA SER A 196 6.61 4.14 12.51
C SER A 196 5.71 4.01 11.29
N VAL A 197 5.61 5.03 10.43
CA VAL A 197 4.80 4.98 9.20
C VAL A 197 5.49 4.13 8.12
N LEU A 198 6.81 4.20 8.03
CA LEU A 198 7.62 3.51 7.02
C LEU A 198 7.94 2.03 7.37
N GLY A 199 7.54 1.54 8.54
CA GLY A 199 7.89 0.20 9.02
C GLY A 199 9.40 -0.01 9.21
N ILE A 200 10.16 1.05 9.52
CA ILE A 200 11.63 1.00 9.69
C ILE A 200 11.96 1.00 11.18
N ASP A 201 12.94 0.19 11.62
CA ASP A 201 13.37 0.21 13.01
C ASP A 201 13.98 1.57 13.41
N PHE A 202 13.37 2.20 14.40
CA PHE A 202 13.86 3.42 15.02
C PHE A 202 15.23 3.24 15.67
N LYS A 203 15.54 2.09 16.30
CA LYS A 203 16.84 1.90 16.97
C LYS A 203 18.01 1.83 15.99
N GLN A 204 17.87 1.04 14.93
CA GLN A 204 18.82 1.01 13.80
C GLN A 204 19.00 2.41 13.19
N THR A 205 17.90 3.09 12.87
CA THR A 205 17.95 4.43 12.25
C THR A 205 18.58 5.48 13.15
N ALA A 206 18.30 5.43 14.46
CA ALA A 206 18.89 6.36 15.42
C ALA A 206 20.40 6.09 15.63
N ASN A 207 20.84 4.84 15.54
CA ASN A 207 22.26 4.49 15.57
C ASN A 207 23.05 5.03 14.37
N GLU A 208 22.43 5.24 13.19
CA GLU A 208 23.08 5.95 12.07
C GLU A 208 23.42 7.41 12.40
N VAL A 209 22.58 8.07 13.21
CA VAL A 209 22.80 9.47 13.64
C VAL A 209 23.86 9.51 14.73
N HIS A 210 23.69 8.71 15.79
CA HIS A 210 24.72 8.56 16.83
C HIS A 210 24.53 7.26 17.64
N PRO A 211 25.58 6.46 17.90
CA PRO A 211 25.48 5.20 18.67
C PRO A 211 24.93 5.32 20.11
N SER A 212 24.82 6.54 20.65
CA SER A 212 24.20 6.78 21.96
C SER A 212 22.67 6.93 21.93
N LEU A 213 22.03 6.77 20.76
CA LEU A 213 20.56 6.89 20.64
C LEU A 213 19.81 5.55 20.58
N GLY A 214 20.41 4.49 20.02
CA GLY A 214 19.76 3.18 19.91
C GLY A 214 19.88 2.32 21.18
N ASN A 215 20.83 2.65 22.06
CA ASN A 215 20.86 2.17 23.44
C ASN A 215 19.84 2.96 24.27
N ASP A 216 19.16 2.29 25.21
CA ASP A 216 18.07 2.85 26.03
C ASP A 216 18.54 3.82 27.14
N CYS A 217 19.41 4.76 26.80
CA CYS A 217 19.91 5.78 27.71
C CYS A 217 18.97 6.99 27.74
N GLU A 218 18.20 7.14 28.83
CA GLU A 218 17.41 8.35 29.14
C GLU A 218 18.28 9.60 29.48
N GLY A 219 19.55 9.59 29.09
CA GLY A 219 20.53 10.65 29.36
C GLY A 219 20.36 11.89 28.47
N PRO A 220 21.13 12.96 28.76
CA PRO A 220 21.02 14.23 28.04
C PRO A 220 21.40 14.06 26.56
N LYS A 221 20.38 14.15 25.71
CA LYS A 221 20.49 14.10 24.24
C LYS A 221 21.44 15.20 23.77
N ASN A 222 22.46 14.83 22.99
CA ASN A 222 23.57 15.71 22.63
C ASN A 222 23.06 17.01 21.97
N PRO A 223 23.23 18.20 22.59
CA PRO A 223 22.70 19.44 22.03
C PRO A 223 23.55 19.98 20.87
N SER A 224 24.66 19.31 20.50
CA SER A 224 25.60 19.73 19.46
C SER A 224 24.93 20.09 18.14
N LYS A 225 25.46 21.14 17.48
CA LYS A 225 24.96 21.64 16.20
C LYS A 225 25.08 20.60 15.09
N ASP A 226 26.19 19.86 15.08
CA ASP A 226 26.46 18.85 14.06
C ASP A 226 25.51 17.66 14.20
N PHE A 227 25.16 17.31 15.44
CA PHE A 227 24.15 16.29 15.73
C PHE A 227 22.74 16.71 15.27
N ILE A 228 22.35 17.98 15.49
CA ILE A 228 21.09 18.54 14.96
C ILE A 228 21.07 18.46 13.42
N VAL A 229 22.18 18.79 12.76
CA VAL A 229 22.30 18.73 11.29
C VAL A 229 22.22 17.26 10.80
N GLN A 230 22.93 16.33 11.43
CA GLN A 230 22.89 14.90 11.07
C GLN A 230 21.50 14.28 11.26
N LEU A 231 20.84 14.61 12.37
CA LEU A 231 19.46 14.19 12.62
C LEU A 231 18.50 14.76 11.55
N GLY A 232 18.70 16.02 11.16
CA GLY A 232 17.96 16.68 10.08
C GLY A 232 18.15 16.00 8.71
N THR A 233 19.37 15.60 8.33
CA THR A 233 19.61 14.93 7.04
C THR A 233 19.02 13.52 6.99
N VAL A 234 19.01 12.77 8.10
CA VAL A 234 18.33 11.46 8.18
C VAL A 234 16.81 11.63 8.10
N ILE A 235 16.23 12.60 8.82
CA ILE A 235 14.79 12.92 8.73
C ILE A 235 14.38 13.31 7.30
N GLN A 236 15.19 14.13 6.62
CA GLN A 236 14.94 14.51 5.23
C GLN A 236 15.01 13.29 4.28
N ARG A 237 16.02 12.43 4.43
CA ARG A 237 16.14 11.17 3.66
C ARG A 237 14.89 10.28 3.84
N LEU A 238 14.36 10.17 5.06
CA LEU A 238 13.15 9.40 5.33
C LEU A 238 11.89 10.03 4.73
N ARG A 239 11.76 11.37 4.73
CA ARG A 239 10.66 12.05 4.03
C ARG A 239 10.68 11.78 2.54
N GLU A 240 11.86 11.76 1.90
CA GLU A 240 12.01 11.41 0.49
C GLU A 240 11.61 9.94 0.21
N VAL A 241 11.90 9.01 1.12
CA VAL A 241 11.40 7.63 1.04
C VAL A 241 9.88 7.58 1.24
N LYS A 242 9.34 8.35 2.20
CA LYS A 242 7.90 8.44 2.46
C LYS A 242 7.13 8.94 1.25
N ILE A 243 7.58 10.02 0.61
CA ILE A 243 6.96 10.59 -0.59
C ILE A 243 6.96 9.57 -1.73
N LYS A 244 8.09 8.90 -2.00
CA LYS A 244 8.19 7.90 -3.08
C LYS A 244 7.28 6.68 -2.84
N ARG A 245 7.23 6.18 -1.60
CA ARG A 245 6.34 5.07 -1.21
C ARG A 245 4.87 5.46 -1.24
N MET A 246 4.54 6.69 -0.82
CA MET A 246 3.20 7.25 -0.91
C MET A 246 2.72 7.34 -2.36
N GLN A 247 3.56 7.87 -3.26
CA GLN A 247 3.26 7.94 -4.70
C GLN A 247 3.00 6.55 -5.29
N LEU A 248 3.92 5.59 -5.08
CA LEU A 248 3.73 4.21 -5.53
C LEU A 248 2.44 3.58 -4.98
N LEU A 249 2.11 3.81 -3.70
CA LEU A 249 0.87 3.31 -3.10
C LEU A 249 -0.37 3.99 -3.69
N GLN A 250 -0.31 5.28 -4.03
CA GLN A 250 -1.39 6.03 -4.66
C GLN A 250 -1.63 5.60 -6.12
N ASP A 251 -0.55 5.32 -6.87
CA ASP A 251 -0.60 4.75 -8.21
C ASP A 251 -1.22 3.35 -8.18
N LEU A 252 -0.69 2.44 -7.34
CA LEU A 252 -1.22 1.09 -7.14
C LEU A 252 -2.68 1.08 -6.69
N ALA A 253 -3.07 1.96 -5.77
CA ALA A 253 -4.44 2.09 -5.29
C ALA A 253 -5.40 2.61 -6.37
N THR A 254 -4.91 3.41 -7.31
CA THR A 254 -5.67 3.86 -8.48
C THR A 254 -5.88 2.70 -9.46
N SER A 255 -4.82 1.95 -9.81
CA SER A 255 -4.93 0.72 -10.62
C SER A 255 -5.85 -0.32 -9.98
N LEU A 256 -5.82 -0.45 -8.64
CA LEU A 256 -6.70 -1.32 -7.87
C LEU A 256 -8.18 -0.93 -8.02
N LEU A 257 -8.51 0.36 -7.93
CA LEU A 257 -9.87 0.85 -8.21
C LEU A 257 -10.29 0.61 -9.67
N GLU A 258 -9.41 0.86 -10.64
CA GLU A 258 -9.70 0.61 -12.07
C GLU A 258 -9.98 -0.87 -12.32
N LEU A 259 -9.17 -1.77 -11.76
CA LEU A 259 -9.36 -3.22 -11.87
C LEU A 259 -10.64 -3.69 -11.17
N TRP A 260 -10.97 -3.18 -9.98
CA TRP A 260 -12.23 -3.53 -9.31
C TRP A 260 -13.47 -3.10 -10.09
N ASN A 261 -13.44 -1.90 -10.69
CA ASN A 261 -14.52 -1.39 -11.55
C ASN A 261 -14.63 -2.16 -12.88
N LEU A 262 -13.51 -2.65 -13.43
CA LEU A 262 -13.48 -3.43 -14.66
C LEU A 262 -13.94 -4.89 -14.45
N MET A 263 -13.69 -5.44 -13.27
CA MET A 263 -13.90 -6.86 -12.95
C MET A 263 -15.13 -7.12 -12.05
N ASP A 264 -15.97 -6.11 -11.80
CA ASP A 264 -17.12 -6.15 -10.86
C ASP A 264 -16.76 -6.79 -9.50
N THR A 265 -15.58 -6.45 -8.96
CA THR A 265 -15.02 -7.14 -7.77
C THR A 265 -15.90 -6.93 -6.53
N PRO A 266 -16.29 -7.99 -5.79
CA PRO A 266 -17.23 -7.89 -4.68
C PRO A 266 -16.69 -7.03 -3.52
N THR A 267 -17.61 -6.31 -2.86
CA THR A 267 -17.31 -5.36 -1.77
C THR A 267 -16.53 -5.96 -0.60
N GLU A 268 -16.70 -7.26 -0.36
CA GLU A 268 -16.03 -8.05 0.68
C GLU A 268 -14.54 -8.32 0.37
N GLU A 269 -14.16 -8.28 -0.91
CA GLU A 269 -12.75 -8.25 -1.31
C GLU A 269 -12.20 -6.81 -1.25
N GLN A 270 -12.95 -5.83 -1.77
CA GLN A 270 -12.57 -4.41 -1.71
C GLN A 270 -12.30 -3.92 -0.28
N GLN A 271 -13.10 -4.37 0.70
CA GLN A 271 -13.02 -3.93 2.09
C GLN A 271 -11.65 -4.19 2.74
N LYS A 272 -10.90 -5.19 2.27
CA LYS A 272 -9.56 -5.53 2.79
C LYS A 272 -8.52 -4.44 2.54
N PHE A 273 -8.75 -3.57 1.55
CA PHE A 273 -7.82 -2.53 1.11
C PHE A 273 -8.43 -1.11 1.22
N GLN A 274 -9.52 -0.93 1.97
CA GLN A 274 -10.14 0.39 2.18
C GLN A 274 -9.20 1.41 2.85
N ASN A 275 -8.31 0.96 3.74
CA ASN A 275 -7.25 1.79 4.32
C ASN A 275 -6.24 2.29 3.27
N VAL A 276 -6.04 1.56 2.18
CA VAL A 276 -5.17 1.95 1.08
C VAL A 276 -5.90 2.92 0.15
N THR A 277 -7.12 2.59 -0.30
CA THR A 277 -7.86 3.43 -1.25
C THR A 277 -8.34 4.77 -0.66
N CYS A 278 -8.60 4.85 0.66
CA CYS A 278 -8.86 6.13 1.33
C CYS A 278 -7.65 7.09 1.30
N ASN A 279 -6.43 6.60 1.11
CA ASN A 279 -5.21 7.41 1.09
C ASN A 279 -4.80 7.89 -0.32
N ILE A 280 -5.59 7.61 -1.38
CA ILE A 280 -5.31 8.03 -2.77
C ILE A 280 -5.12 9.55 -2.90
N ALA A 281 -5.93 10.34 -2.18
CA ALA A 281 -5.86 11.80 -2.20
C ALA A 281 -5.14 12.41 -0.98
N ALA A 282 -4.56 11.58 -0.10
CA ALA A 282 -3.99 12.04 1.17
C ALA A 282 -2.62 12.74 0.97
N SER A 283 -2.35 13.75 1.80
CA SER A 283 -1.05 14.44 1.80
C SER A 283 0.03 13.71 2.60
N GLU A 284 1.30 14.09 2.38
CA GLU A 284 2.45 13.56 3.12
C GLU A 284 2.35 13.79 4.63
N GLN A 285 1.54 14.75 5.10
CA GLN A 285 1.32 14.98 6.52
C GLN A 285 0.14 14.19 7.11
N GLU A 286 -0.85 13.80 6.30
CA GLU A 286 -2.02 13.04 6.76
C GLU A 286 -1.71 11.56 7.05
N ILE A 287 -0.85 10.94 6.24
CA ILE A 287 -0.44 9.54 6.42
C ILE A 287 0.43 9.41 7.68
N THR A 288 -0.23 9.16 8.81
CA THR A 288 0.36 9.06 10.16
C THR A 288 0.20 7.67 10.78
N GLU A 289 -0.55 6.79 10.13
CA GLU A 289 -0.81 5.42 10.57
C GLU A 289 0.45 4.55 10.53
N PRO A 290 0.65 3.65 11.52
CA PRO A 290 1.82 2.80 11.59
C PRO A 290 1.82 1.74 10.48
N ASN A 291 3.00 1.51 9.89
CA ASN A 291 3.27 0.56 8.81
C ASN A 291 2.53 0.77 7.49
N THR A 292 1.64 1.76 7.35
CA THR A 292 0.89 2.03 6.10
C THR A 292 1.79 2.30 4.88
N LEU A 293 3.04 2.75 5.09
CA LEU A 293 4.07 2.87 4.04
C LEU A 293 5.28 1.96 4.32
N SER A 294 5.06 0.81 4.97
CA SER A 294 6.04 -0.28 5.06
C SER A 294 6.26 -0.96 3.70
N VAL A 295 7.31 -1.79 3.60
CA VAL A 295 7.54 -2.60 2.39
C VAL A 295 6.43 -3.65 2.29
N ASP A 296 6.25 -4.43 3.35
CA ASP A 296 5.23 -5.47 3.50
C ASP A 296 3.81 -5.00 3.08
N SER A 297 3.41 -3.77 3.44
CA SER A 297 2.12 -3.20 3.06
C SER A 297 2.01 -2.78 1.59
N ILE A 298 3.11 -2.42 0.93
CA ILE A 298 3.15 -2.14 -0.51
C ILE A 298 3.16 -3.45 -1.29
N ASP A 299 4.02 -4.40 -0.90
CA ASP A 299 4.11 -5.74 -1.50
C ASP A 299 2.74 -6.46 -1.49
N LEU A 300 1.96 -6.31 -0.41
CA LEU A 300 0.60 -6.85 -0.30
C LEU A 300 -0.40 -6.23 -1.30
N VAL A 301 -0.24 -4.96 -1.66
CA VAL A 301 -1.10 -4.26 -2.64
C VAL A 301 -0.64 -4.57 -4.06
N GLU A 302 0.66 -4.56 -4.31
CA GLU A 302 1.27 -4.92 -5.61
C GLU A 302 0.93 -6.37 -5.99
N ALA A 303 0.92 -7.30 -5.02
CA ALA A 303 0.47 -8.67 -5.23
C ALA A 303 -1.03 -8.79 -5.54
N GLU A 304 -1.89 -7.96 -4.95
CA GLU A 304 -3.33 -7.95 -5.26
C GLU A 304 -3.62 -7.34 -6.64
N VAL A 305 -2.93 -6.25 -7.01
CA VAL A 305 -2.99 -5.69 -8.37
C VAL A 305 -2.54 -6.75 -9.38
N SER A 306 -1.40 -7.41 -9.15
CA SER A 306 -0.89 -8.50 -9.99
C SER A 306 -1.89 -9.66 -10.14
N ARG A 307 -2.54 -10.06 -9.03
CA ARG A 307 -3.59 -11.11 -9.03
C ARG A 307 -4.79 -10.71 -9.88
N LEU A 308 -5.21 -9.44 -9.81
CA LEU A 308 -6.36 -8.93 -10.56
C LEU A 308 -6.02 -8.75 -12.05
N GLU A 309 -4.77 -8.40 -12.38
CA GLU A 309 -4.28 -8.38 -13.76
C GLU A 309 -4.18 -9.79 -14.37
N GLU A 310 -3.69 -10.78 -13.62
CA GLU A 310 -3.70 -12.19 -14.06
C GLU A 310 -5.14 -12.70 -14.25
N LEU A 311 -6.06 -12.37 -13.32
CA LEU A 311 -7.47 -12.73 -13.43
C LEU A 311 -8.14 -12.06 -14.64
N LYS A 312 -7.84 -10.79 -14.91
CA LYS A 312 -8.27 -10.05 -16.11
C LYS A 312 -7.76 -10.72 -17.39
N ALA A 313 -6.47 -11.05 -17.46
CA ALA A 313 -5.88 -11.72 -18.62
C ALA A 313 -6.48 -13.11 -18.85
N SER A 314 -6.65 -13.90 -17.77
CA SER A 314 -7.31 -15.21 -17.79
C SER A 314 -8.76 -15.13 -18.28
N LYS A 315 -9.54 -14.15 -17.77
CA LYS A 315 -10.92 -13.91 -18.22
C LYS A 315 -11.00 -13.42 -19.68
N MET A 316 -10.00 -12.68 -20.14
CA MET A 316 -9.92 -12.24 -21.53
C MET A 316 -9.62 -13.42 -22.47
N LYS A 317 -8.70 -14.33 -22.09
CA LYS A 317 -8.48 -15.60 -22.81
C LYS A 317 -9.74 -16.46 -22.83
N GLU A 318 -10.44 -16.61 -21.70
CA GLU A 318 -11.73 -17.33 -21.64
C GLU A 318 -12.79 -16.71 -22.59
N LEU A 319 -12.82 -15.37 -22.72
CA LEU A 319 -13.70 -14.67 -23.65
C LEU A 319 -13.32 -14.91 -25.12
N VAL A 320 -12.02 -14.96 -25.45
CA VAL A 320 -11.52 -15.32 -26.79
C VAL A 320 -11.95 -16.74 -27.16
N SER A 321 -11.67 -17.73 -26.31
CA SER A 321 -12.06 -19.13 -26.57
C SER A 321 -13.58 -19.29 -26.69
N ARG A 322 -14.37 -18.57 -25.88
CA ARG A 322 -15.84 -18.59 -25.97
C ARG A 322 -16.36 -17.96 -27.26
N LYS A 323 -15.68 -16.93 -27.79
CA LYS A 323 -16.02 -16.30 -29.08
C LYS A 323 -15.59 -17.14 -30.28
N ARG A 324 -14.42 -17.80 -30.21
CA ARG A 324 -14.02 -18.85 -31.16
C ARG A 324 -15.10 -19.92 -31.29
N LEU A 325 -15.59 -20.46 -30.17
CA LEU A 325 -16.66 -21.47 -30.15
C LEU A 325 -18.00 -20.95 -30.69
N GLU A 326 -18.36 -19.67 -30.48
CA GLU A 326 -19.54 -19.06 -31.11
C GLU A 326 -19.41 -19.04 -32.65
N LEU A 327 -18.23 -18.72 -33.18
CA LEU A 327 -17.95 -18.72 -34.62
C LEU A 327 -18.02 -20.14 -35.20
N GLU A 328 -17.34 -21.11 -34.56
CA GLU A 328 -17.34 -22.52 -34.97
C GLU A 328 -18.76 -23.12 -34.98
N GLU A 329 -19.58 -22.83 -33.96
CA GLU A 329 -20.97 -23.31 -33.89
C GLU A 329 -21.84 -22.75 -35.03
N ILE A 330 -21.60 -21.50 -35.46
CA ILE A 330 -22.30 -20.89 -36.60
C ILE A 330 -21.85 -21.54 -37.91
N CYS A 331 -20.54 -21.70 -38.12
CA CYS A 331 -20.00 -22.33 -39.32
C CYS A 331 -20.50 -23.78 -39.47
N GLN A 332 -20.45 -24.57 -38.39
CA GLN A 332 -20.93 -25.94 -38.37
C GLN A 332 -22.43 -26.04 -38.71
N LYS A 333 -23.28 -25.19 -38.13
CA LYS A 333 -24.73 -25.15 -38.44
C LYS A 333 -25.01 -24.79 -39.90
N MET A 334 -24.11 -24.06 -40.56
CA MET A 334 -24.26 -23.59 -41.93
C MET A 334 -23.52 -24.45 -42.97
N HIS A 335 -22.96 -25.59 -42.54
CA HIS A 335 -22.17 -26.51 -43.36
C HIS A 335 -21.00 -25.81 -44.08
N LEU A 336 -20.46 -24.78 -43.44
CA LEU A 336 -19.23 -24.08 -43.80
C LEU A 336 -18.03 -24.84 -43.20
N ILE A 337 -17.02 -25.09 -44.02
CA ILE A 337 -15.69 -25.47 -43.52
C ILE A 337 -15.02 -24.19 -42.98
N PRO A 338 -14.56 -24.14 -41.72
CA PRO A 338 -13.64 -23.10 -41.27
C PRO A 338 -12.32 -23.18 -42.06
N GLU A 339 -11.81 -22.06 -42.54
CA GLU A 339 -10.50 -22.01 -43.19
C GLU A 339 -9.42 -22.36 -42.15
N SER A 340 -8.84 -23.55 -42.23
CA SER A 340 -7.90 -24.10 -41.22
C SER A 340 -6.51 -23.45 -41.22
N ASP A 341 -6.27 -22.50 -42.13
CA ASP A 341 -5.12 -21.59 -42.14
C ASP A 341 -5.55 -20.15 -41.81
N SER A 342 -6.72 -19.97 -41.16
CA SER A 342 -7.27 -18.65 -40.83
C SER A 342 -6.29 -17.86 -39.95
N ALA A 343 -6.10 -16.58 -40.32
CA ALA A 343 -5.33 -15.63 -39.52
C ALA A 343 -5.86 -15.48 -38.08
N VAL A 344 -7.12 -15.85 -37.82
CA VAL A 344 -7.69 -15.89 -36.47
C VAL A 344 -7.20 -17.07 -35.64
N GLU A 345 -6.97 -18.27 -36.20
CA GLU A 345 -6.38 -19.36 -35.40
C GLU A 345 -4.94 -19.04 -35.00
N ILE A 346 -4.15 -18.50 -35.95
CA ILE A 346 -2.79 -17.99 -35.69
C ILE A 346 -2.80 -16.88 -34.62
N ALA A 347 -3.77 -15.96 -34.69
CA ALA A 347 -3.91 -14.89 -33.69
C ALA A 347 -4.37 -15.39 -32.31
N ILE A 348 -5.14 -16.49 -32.24
CA ILE A 348 -5.54 -17.13 -30.99
C ILE A 348 -4.36 -17.86 -30.35
N GLU A 349 -3.55 -18.61 -31.11
CA GLU A 349 -2.31 -19.21 -30.60
C GLU A 349 -1.34 -18.15 -30.09
N ALA A 350 -1.20 -17.02 -30.79
CA ALA A 350 -0.38 -15.89 -30.36
C ALA A 350 -0.94 -15.14 -29.12
N VAL A 351 -2.24 -15.24 -28.83
CA VAL A 351 -2.83 -14.81 -27.56
C VAL A 351 -2.56 -15.83 -26.46
N GLU A 352 -2.59 -17.13 -26.75
CA GLU A 352 -2.25 -18.17 -25.77
C GLU A 352 -0.78 -18.08 -25.34
N SER A 353 0.15 -17.86 -26.28
CA SER A 353 1.58 -17.59 -26.01
C SER A 353 1.85 -16.24 -25.32
N GLY A 354 0.97 -15.24 -25.53
CA GLY A 354 1.09 -13.90 -24.96
C GLY A 354 1.84 -12.87 -25.83
N GLU A 355 1.97 -13.14 -27.13
CA GLU A 355 2.59 -12.23 -28.11
C GLU A 355 1.62 -11.16 -28.65
N LEU A 356 0.30 -11.39 -28.59
CA LEU A 356 -0.74 -10.44 -29.02
C LEU A 356 -1.68 -10.01 -27.91
N ASP A 357 -2.19 -8.77 -28.01
CA ASP A 357 -3.28 -8.25 -27.18
C ASP A 357 -4.59 -9.01 -27.49
N PRO A 358 -5.20 -9.69 -26.50
CA PRO A 358 -6.49 -10.35 -26.67
C PRO A 358 -7.62 -9.42 -27.13
N ALA A 359 -7.57 -8.11 -26.86
CA ALA A 359 -8.62 -7.17 -27.27
C ALA A 359 -8.73 -7.04 -28.79
N CYS A 360 -7.59 -6.94 -29.50
CA CYS A 360 -7.57 -6.92 -30.97
C CYS A 360 -8.10 -8.22 -31.58
N VAL A 361 -7.78 -9.37 -30.96
CA VAL A 361 -8.26 -10.68 -31.41
C VAL A 361 -9.76 -10.84 -31.17
N LEU A 362 -10.30 -10.31 -30.07
CA LEU A 362 -11.75 -10.25 -29.84
C LEU A 362 -12.50 -9.39 -30.86
N GLU A 363 -11.92 -8.27 -31.30
CA GLU A 363 -12.51 -7.44 -32.36
C GLU A 363 -12.55 -8.20 -33.70
N GLN A 364 -11.45 -8.84 -34.09
CA GLN A 364 -11.38 -9.64 -35.32
C GLN A 364 -12.36 -10.83 -35.30
N ILE A 365 -12.42 -11.61 -34.22
CA ILE A 365 -13.41 -12.70 -34.09
C ILE A 365 -14.84 -12.13 -34.11
N GLY A 366 -15.06 -10.95 -33.52
CA GLY A 366 -16.34 -10.25 -33.58
C GLY A 366 -16.78 -9.92 -35.02
N LEU A 367 -15.85 -9.44 -35.86
CA LEU A 367 -16.08 -9.19 -37.28
C LEU A 367 -16.38 -10.47 -38.06
N GLU A 368 -15.69 -11.57 -37.77
CA GLU A 368 -15.92 -12.86 -38.43
C GLU A 368 -17.23 -13.53 -38.01
N ILE A 369 -17.62 -13.43 -36.73
CA ILE A 369 -18.97 -13.78 -36.26
C ILE A 369 -20.04 -12.96 -36.99
N GLY A 370 -19.76 -11.68 -37.29
CA GLY A 370 -20.62 -10.83 -38.12
C GLY A 370 -20.82 -11.39 -39.52
N LYS A 371 -19.72 -11.66 -40.24
CA LYS A 371 -19.72 -12.25 -41.60
C LYS A 371 -20.43 -13.61 -41.62
N ALA A 372 -20.12 -14.49 -40.66
CA ALA A 372 -20.70 -15.82 -40.56
C ALA A 372 -22.22 -15.77 -40.31
N LYS A 373 -22.71 -14.79 -39.53
CA LYS A 373 -24.15 -14.56 -39.35
C LYS A 373 -24.83 -14.03 -40.61
N GLU A 374 -24.20 -13.11 -41.35
CA GLU A 374 -24.73 -12.64 -42.64
C GLU A 374 -24.83 -13.77 -43.68
N GLU A 375 -23.75 -14.57 -43.80
CA GLU A 375 -23.73 -15.75 -44.67
C GLU A 375 -24.81 -16.76 -44.25
N ALA A 376 -24.98 -17.00 -42.93
CA ALA A 376 -26.02 -17.88 -42.39
C ALA A 376 -27.44 -17.45 -42.79
N TYR A 377 -27.76 -16.17 -42.70
CA TYR A 377 -29.06 -15.63 -43.16
C TYR A 377 -29.29 -15.84 -44.66
N SER A 378 -28.23 -15.90 -45.48
CA SER A 378 -28.36 -16.18 -46.91
C SER A 378 -28.53 -17.68 -47.22
N ARG A 379 -27.88 -18.56 -46.44
CA ARG A 379 -27.88 -20.01 -46.65
C ARG A 379 -29.14 -20.70 -46.16
N ILE A 380 -29.85 -20.13 -45.19
CA ILE A 380 -30.95 -20.80 -44.47
C ILE A 380 -32.08 -21.34 -45.38
N GLU A 381 -32.47 -20.62 -46.44
CA GLU A 381 -33.49 -21.11 -47.40
C GLU A 381 -33.01 -22.26 -48.28
N ILE A 382 -31.71 -22.40 -48.48
CA ILE A 382 -31.11 -23.52 -49.23
C ILE A 382 -30.95 -24.70 -48.28
N LEU A 383 -30.41 -24.49 -47.07
CA LEU A 383 -30.22 -25.56 -46.08
C LEU A 383 -31.55 -26.22 -45.66
N ASP A 384 -32.63 -25.45 -45.47
CA ASP A 384 -33.99 -25.97 -45.24
C ASP A 384 -34.46 -26.92 -46.38
N LYS A 385 -34.07 -26.64 -47.63
CA LYS A 385 -34.34 -27.52 -48.77
C LYS A 385 -33.38 -28.71 -48.85
N VAL A 386 -32.11 -28.52 -48.50
CA VAL A 386 -31.10 -29.61 -48.43
C VAL A 386 -31.52 -30.65 -47.40
N GLU A 387 -31.88 -30.24 -46.18
CA GLU A 387 -32.38 -31.13 -45.12
C GLU A 387 -33.56 -31.98 -45.62
N LYS A 388 -34.56 -31.34 -46.23
CA LYS A 388 -35.76 -32.01 -46.76
C LYS A 388 -35.44 -32.94 -47.92
N TRP A 389 -34.45 -32.61 -48.75
CA TRP A 389 -33.98 -33.46 -49.86
C TRP A 389 -33.16 -34.65 -49.35
N LEU A 390 -32.27 -34.45 -48.37
CA LEU A 390 -31.48 -35.51 -47.73
C LEU A 390 -32.38 -36.51 -46.99
N ALA A 391 -33.33 -36.04 -46.17
CA ALA A 391 -34.30 -36.91 -45.50
C ALA A 391 -35.18 -37.69 -46.50
N ALA A 392 -35.53 -37.08 -47.64
CA ALA A 392 -36.24 -37.77 -48.71
C ALA A 392 -35.35 -38.81 -49.44
N ARG A 393 -34.06 -38.55 -49.60
CA ARG A 393 -33.06 -39.48 -50.14
C ARG A 393 -32.77 -40.65 -49.18
N GLU A 394 -32.81 -40.43 -47.87
CA GLU A 394 -32.72 -41.50 -46.86
C GLU A 394 -33.94 -42.45 -46.95
N GLU A 395 -35.16 -41.90 -47.07
CA GLU A 395 -36.36 -42.71 -47.35
C GLU A 395 -36.31 -43.40 -48.73
N GLU A 396 -35.55 -42.89 -49.71
CA GLU A 396 -35.28 -43.61 -50.97
C GLU A 396 -34.39 -44.83 -50.73
N CYS A 397 -33.25 -44.67 -50.05
CA CYS A 397 -32.35 -45.77 -49.69
C CYS A 397 -33.07 -46.85 -48.86
N TRP A 398 -33.79 -46.44 -47.80
CA TRP A 398 -34.58 -47.35 -46.97
C TRP A 398 -35.66 -48.09 -47.77
N LEU A 399 -36.31 -47.41 -48.73
CA LEU A 399 -37.29 -48.04 -49.61
C LEU A 399 -36.62 -49.02 -50.59
N GLU A 400 -35.42 -48.75 -51.09
CA GLU A 400 -34.66 -49.68 -51.93
C GLU A 400 -34.24 -50.94 -51.15
N GLU A 401 -33.70 -50.80 -49.94
CA GLU A 401 -33.43 -51.92 -49.01
C GLU A 401 -34.70 -52.75 -48.74
N TYR A 402 -35.80 -52.08 -48.37
CA TYR A 402 -37.09 -52.74 -48.12
C TYR A 402 -37.76 -53.28 -49.39
N ASN A 403 -37.26 -52.97 -50.59
CA ASN A 403 -37.66 -53.63 -51.84
C ASN A 403 -36.81 -54.87 -52.16
N MET A 404 -35.63 -55.01 -51.57
CA MET A 404 -34.72 -56.16 -51.74
C MET A 404 -34.94 -57.29 -50.72
N ASP A 405 -35.57 -57.01 -49.58
CA ASP A 405 -35.92 -58.01 -48.57
C ASP A 405 -36.94 -59.05 -49.08
N GLU A 406 -36.51 -60.30 -49.27
CA GLU A 406 -37.39 -61.41 -49.64
C GLU A 406 -38.44 -61.74 -48.55
N ASN A 407 -38.14 -61.45 -47.28
CA ASN A 407 -39.01 -61.73 -46.14
C ASN A 407 -40.07 -60.64 -45.91
N ARG A 408 -40.08 -59.58 -46.74
CA ARG A 408 -40.94 -58.38 -46.66
C ARG A 408 -42.41 -58.65 -46.39
N TYR A 409 -42.95 -59.73 -46.93
CA TYR A 409 -44.37 -60.08 -46.87
C TYR A 409 -44.73 -61.14 -45.82
N ASN A 410 -43.76 -61.58 -45.01
CA ASN A 410 -44.02 -62.52 -43.92
C ASN A 410 -44.98 -61.89 -42.88
N ALA A 411 -45.83 -62.72 -42.30
CA ALA A 411 -46.93 -62.33 -41.40
C ALA A 411 -46.47 -61.96 -39.97
N GLY A 412 -45.40 -61.17 -39.86
CA GLY A 412 -44.85 -60.69 -38.60
C GLY A 412 -45.67 -59.54 -37.99
N ARG A 413 -45.50 -59.33 -36.67
CA ARG A 413 -46.09 -58.18 -35.95
C ARG A 413 -45.35 -56.90 -36.32
N GLY A 414 -45.75 -56.28 -37.43
CA GLY A 414 -45.21 -55.00 -37.90
C GLY A 414 -45.38 -54.73 -39.40
N THR A 415 -45.59 -55.78 -40.21
CA THR A 415 -45.57 -55.71 -41.68
C THR A 415 -46.49 -54.65 -42.28
N HIS A 416 -47.69 -54.44 -41.71
CA HIS A 416 -48.64 -53.39 -42.14
C HIS A 416 -48.14 -51.96 -41.88
N LEU A 417 -47.32 -51.73 -40.84
CA LEU A 417 -46.72 -50.42 -40.58
C LEU A 417 -45.56 -50.13 -41.55
N ASN A 418 -44.70 -51.12 -41.81
CA ASN A 418 -43.62 -51.00 -42.80
C ASN A 418 -44.17 -50.82 -44.22
N LEU A 419 -45.27 -51.50 -44.57
CA LEU A 419 -45.98 -51.29 -45.83
C LEU A 419 -46.52 -49.85 -45.96
N LYS A 420 -47.06 -49.27 -44.88
CA LYS A 420 -47.49 -47.86 -44.84
C LYS A 420 -46.34 -46.86 -44.87
N ARG A 421 -45.18 -47.15 -44.26
CA ARG A 421 -43.96 -46.34 -44.46
C ARG A 421 -43.53 -46.40 -45.93
N ALA A 422 -43.50 -47.58 -46.53
CA ALA A 422 -43.11 -47.73 -47.94
C ALA A 422 -44.08 -47.09 -48.94
N GLU A 423 -45.38 -47.02 -48.65
CA GLU A 423 -46.34 -46.25 -49.43
C GLU A 423 -46.05 -44.74 -49.35
N LYS A 424 -45.79 -44.21 -48.15
CA LYS A 424 -45.35 -42.82 -47.95
C LYS A 424 -44.01 -42.54 -48.65
N ALA A 425 -43.01 -43.40 -48.46
CA ALA A 425 -41.70 -43.31 -49.10
C ALA A 425 -41.82 -43.30 -50.63
N ARG A 426 -42.63 -44.17 -51.23
CA ARG A 426 -42.92 -44.13 -52.69
C ARG A 426 -43.51 -42.77 -53.11
N SER A 427 -44.42 -42.21 -52.33
CA SER A 427 -45.01 -40.89 -52.60
C SER A 427 -44.02 -39.72 -52.47
N LEU A 428 -42.92 -39.92 -51.72
CA LEU A 428 -41.83 -38.95 -51.52
C LEU A 428 -40.73 -39.12 -52.59
N VAL A 429 -40.35 -40.36 -52.90
CA VAL A 429 -39.42 -40.71 -53.98
C VAL A 429 -39.92 -40.29 -55.36
N ASN A 430 -41.25 -40.26 -55.56
CA ASN A 430 -41.85 -39.68 -56.77
C ASN A 430 -41.75 -38.15 -56.84
N LYS A 431 -41.50 -37.45 -55.71
CA LYS A 431 -41.32 -35.99 -55.63
C LYS A 431 -39.85 -35.55 -55.62
N LEU A 432 -38.93 -36.45 -55.26
CA LEU A 432 -37.49 -36.20 -55.22
C LEU A 432 -36.91 -35.53 -56.49
N PRO A 433 -37.33 -35.83 -57.74
CA PRO A 433 -36.83 -35.11 -58.92
C PRO A 433 -37.15 -33.61 -58.85
N GLY A 434 -38.42 -33.26 -58.64
CA GLY A 434 -38.85 -31.86 -58.50
C GLY A 434 -38.26 -31.16 -57.27
N MET A 435 -37.94 -31.90 -56.19
CA MET A 435 -37.21 -31.37 -55.05
C MET A 435 -35.74 -31.06 -55.40
N ALA A 436 -35.06 -31.96 -56.12
CA ALA A 436 -33.70 -31.77 -56.60
C ALA A 436 -33.62 -30.60 -57.61
N GLU A 437 -34.55 -30.53 -58.57
CA GLU A 437 -34.67 -29.41 -59.53
C GLU A 437 -34.94 -28.07 -58.84
N ALA A 438 -35.85 -28.02 -57.85
CA ALA A 438 -36.17 -26.81 -57.09
C ALA A 438 -35.11 -26.42 -56.04
N LEU A 439 -34.19 -27.33 -55.70
CA LEU A 439 -32.99 -27.07 -54.91
C LEU A 439 -31.87 -26.53 -55.80
N ALA A 440 -31.55 -27.22 -56.90
CA ALA A 440 -30.58 -26.78 -57.90
C ALA A 440 -30.91 -25.39 -58.44
N SER A 441 -32.18 -25.13 -58.78
CA SER A 441 -32.63 -23.82 -59.30
C SER A 441 -32.51 -22.68 -58.28
N LYS A 442 -32.61 -22.95 -56.97
CA LYS A 442 -32.42 -21.94 -55.92
C LYS A 442 -30.93 -21.76 -55.60
N THR A 443 -30.15 -22.82 -55.72
CA THR A 443 -28.70 -22.83 -55.51
C THR A 443 -27.99 -22.07 -56.64
N THR A 444 -28.32 -22.33 -57.91
CA THR A 444 -27.78 -21.56 -59.04
C THR A 444 -28.14 -20.09 -58.98
N LEU A 445 -29.35 -19.72 -58.52
CA LEU A 445 -29.69 -18.31 -58.30
C LEU A 445 -28.77 -17.66 -57.25
N TRP A 446 -28.56 -18.30 -56.10
CA TRP A 446 -27.67 -17.82 -55.04
C TRP A 446 -26.20 -17.73 -55.51
N GLU A 447 -25.70 -18.73 -56.24
CA GLU A 447 -24.34 -18.70 -56.81
C GLU A 447 -24.17 -17.55 -57.83
N ASN A 448 -25.19 -17.30 -58.67
CA ASN A 448 -25.18 -16.17 -59.61
C ASN A 448 -25.33 -14.80 -58.93
N GLU A 449 -26.05 -14.73 -57.81
CA GLU A 449 -26.23 -13.48 -57.03
C GLU A 449 -24.96 -13.10 -56.25
N ARG A 450 -24.18 -14.07 -55.77
CA ARG A 450 -22.97 -13.83 -54.96
C ARG A 450 -21.65 -14.00 -55.72
N GLY A 451 -21.64 -14.70 -56.86
CA GLY A 451 -20.44 -14.98 -57.64
C GLY A 451 -19.51 -16.04 -57.02
N VAL A 452 -20.00 -16.84 -56.07
CA VAL A 452 -19.27 -17.89 -55.36
C VAL A 452 -20.06 -19.20 -55.37
N GLU A 453 -19.36 -20.34 -55.32
CA GLU A 453 -20.00 -21.66 -55.33
C GLU A 453 -20.64 -21.99 -53.97
N PHE A 454 -21.81 -22.65 -53.97
CA PHE A 454 -22.45 -23.08 -52.73
C PHE A 454 -21.84 -24.40 -52.26
N THR A 455 -21.04 -24.35 -51.20
CA THR A 455 -20.47 -25.53 -50.53
C THR A 455 -21.33 -25.99 -49.36
N TYR A 456 -21.44 -27.31 -49.22
CA TYR A 456 -22.06 -28.02 -48.10
C TYR A 456 -21.06 -29.09 -47.63
N ASP A 457 -20.55 -28.97 -46.40
CA ASP A 457 -19.50 -29.83 -45.84
C ASP A 457 -18.26 -29.94 -46.75
N GLY A 458 -17.94 -28.84 -47.44
CA GLY A 458 -16.83 -28.74 -48.40
C GLY A 458 -17.11 -29.21 -49.83
N ILE A 459 -18.26 -29.85 -50.09
CA ILE A 459 -18.64 -30.34 -51.42
C ILE A 459 -19.58 -29.31 -52.08
N ARG A 460 -19.39 -28.99 -53.36
CA ARG A 460 -20.33 -28.12 -54.09
C ARG A 460 -21.69 -28.78 -54.20
N LEU A 461 -22.73 -28.11 -53.71
CA LEU A 461 -24.08 -28.65 -53.59
C LEU A 461 -24.69 -29.02 -54.95
N LEU A 462 -24.41 -28.24 -56.00
CA LEU A 462 -24.87 -28.59 -57.36
C LEU A 462 -24.28 -29.92 -57.83
N SER A 463 -22.99 -30.17 -57.59
CA SER A 463 -22.34 -31.43 -57.97
C SER A 463 -22.93 -32.63 -57.21
N MET A 464 -23.32 -32.46 -55.94
CA MET A 464 -24.04 -33.50 -55.17
C MET A 464 -25.42 -33.83 -55.78
N ILE A 465 -26.10 -32.83 -56.36
CA ILE A 465 -27.41 -32.99 -57.01
C ILE A 465 -27.25 -33.60 -58.41
N GLU A 466 -26.20 -33.22 -59.15
CA GLU A 466 -25.83 -33.79 -60.45
C GLU A 466 -25.44 -35.26 -60.34
N GLU A 467 -24.62 -35.63 -59.34
CA GLU A 467 -24.29 -37.03 -59.03
C GLU A 467 -25.54 -37.84 -58.67
N TYR A 468 -26.39 -37.31 -57.79
CA TYR A 468 -27.64 -37.96 -57.40
C TYR A 468 -28.58 -38.18 -58.61
N THR A 469 -28.79 -37.16 -59.43
CA THR A 469 -29.68 -37.25 -60.59
C THR A 469 -29.14 -38.18 -61.66
N SER A 470 -27.81 -38.19 -61.89
CA SER A 470 -27.14 -39.13 -62.78
C SER A 470 -27.27 -40.58 -62.29
N SER A 471 -26.96 -40.85 -61.01
CA SER A 471 -27.09 -42.18 -60.41
C SER A 471 -28.54 -42.68 -60.42
N ARG A 472 -29.52 -41.78 -60.20
CA ARG A 472 -30.94 -42.12 -60.31
C ARG A 472 -31.35 -42.48 -61.75
N GLN A 473 -30.87 -41.73 -62.75
CA GLN A 473 -31.12 -42.05 -64.16
C GLN A 473 -30.47 -43.39 -64.55
N GLU A 474 -29.26 -43.68 -64.08
CA GLU A 474 -28.60 -44.98 -64.28
C GLU A 474 -29.42 -46.12 -63.65
N LYS A 475 -29.85 -45.99 -62.38
CA LYS A 475 -30.74 -46.95 -61.71
C LYS A 475 -32.04 -47.18 -62.49
N GLU A 476 -32.64 -46.15 -63.07
CA GLU A 476 -33.85 -46.30 -63.88
C GLU A 476 -33.57 -46.95 -65.26
N GLN A 477 -32.48 -46.59 -65.92
CA GLN A 477 -32.04 -47.21 -67.17
C GLN A 477 -31.71 -48.69 -66.97
N GLU A 478 -31.03 -49.07 -65.88
CA GLU A 478 -30.76 -50.46 -65.55
C GLU A 478 -32.04 -51.22 -65.20
N ARG A 479 -32.96 -50.62 -64.43
CA ARG A 479 -34.31 -51.19 -64.21
C ARG A 479 -35.08 -51.39 -65.52
N LYS A 480 -34.91 -50.50 -66.51
CA LYS A 480 -35.49 -50.63 -67.85
C LYS A 480 -34.81 -51.75 -68.65
N ARG A 481 -33.48 -51.80 -68.67
CA ARG A 481 -32.67 -52.84 -69.34
C ARG A 481 -32.97 -54.23 -68.76
N GLN A 482 -33.17 -54.35 -67.45
CA GLN A 482 -33.61 -55.58 -66.79
C GLN A 482 -35.04 -55.97 -67.16
N ARG A 483 -35.98 -55.02 -67.29
CA ARG A 483 -37.34 -55.29 -67.81
C ARG A 483 -37.29 -55.77 -69.26
N GLU A 484 -36.43 -55.17 -70.09
CA GLU A 484 -36.23 -55.55 -71.49
C GLU A 484 -35.52 -56.90 -71.62
N GLN A 485 -34.53 -57.20 -70.78
CA GLN A 485 -33.88 -58.52 -70.71
C GLN A 485 -34.85 -59.61 -70.21
N ARG A 486 -35.70 -59.33 -69.21
CA ARG A 486 -36.76 -60.25 -68.76
C ARG A 486 -37.85 -60.44 -69.83
N ARG A 487 -38.17 -59.39 -70.60
CA ARG A 487 -39.06 -59.47 -71.75
C ARG A 487 -38.46 -60.33 -72.86
N LEU A 488 -37.17 -60.14 -73.19
CA LEU A 488 -36.45 -60.95 -74.16
C LEU A 488 -36.34 -62.41 -73.71
N GLN A 489 -35.98 -62.69 -72.46
CA GLN A 489 -36.03 -64.05 -71.90
C GLN A 489 -37.45 -64.65 -71.96
N GLY A 490 -38.48 -63.88 -71.64
CA GLY A 490 -39.88 -64.31 -71.78
C GLY A 490 -40.28 -64.59 -73.23
N GLN A 491 -39.79 -63.79 -74.19
CA GLN A 491 -39.99 -64.05 -75.62
C GLN A 491 -39.23 -65.28 -76.08
N THR A 492 -37.95 -65.45 -75.70
CA THR A 492 -37.17 -66.65 -76.03
C THR A 492 -37.76 -67.91 -75.39
N MET A 493 -38.28 -67.85 -74.16
CA MET A 493 -38.99 -68.97 -73.54
C MET A 493 -40.30 -69.28 -74.27
N ALA A 494 -41.09 -68.27 -74.66
CA ALA A 494 -42.31 -68.48 -75.44
C ALA A 494 -42.02 -69.00 -76.86
N GLU A 495 -40.96 -68.52 -77.52
CA GLU A 495 -40.47 -69.01 -78.81
C GLU A 495 -39.94 -70.44 -78.69
N GLN A 496 -39.31 -70.80 -77.57
CA GLN A 496 -38.85 -72.15 -77.27
C GLN A 496 -40.01 -73.10 -76.94
N GLU A 497 -41.08 -72.63 -76.27
CA GLU A 497 -42.34 -73.38 -76.09
C GLU A 497 -43.11 -73.57 -77.42
N VAL A 498 -43.01 -72.60 -78.34
CA VAL A 498 -43.61 -72.69 -79.69
C VAL A 498 -42.79 -73.61 -80.61
N LEU A 499 -41.46 -73.57 -80.52
CA LEU A 499 -40.56 -74.40 -81.32
C LEU A 499 -40.50 -75.85 -80.83
N PHE A 500 -40.50 -76.08 -79.51
CA PHE A 500 -40.71 -77.39 -78.88
C PHE A 500 -42.21 -77.62 -78.62
N GLY A 501 -43.03 -77.52 -79.66
CA GLY A 501 -44.46 -77.80 -79.63
C GLY A 501 -44.78 -79.28 -79.36
N SER A 502 -44.61 -79.75 -78.12
CA SER A 502 -45.01 -81.08 -77.66
C SER A 502 -45.11 -81.20 -76.13
N LYS A 503 -46.32 -81.54 -75.65
CA LYS A 503 -46.47 -82.38 -74.46
C LYS A 503 -46.57 -83.83 -74.92
N PRO A 504 -45.97 -84.79 -74.21
CA PRO A 504 -46.86 -85.77 -73.58
C PRO A 504 -46.42 -86.29 -72.19
N SER A 505 -47.40 -86.93 -71.54
CA SER A 505 -47.30 -87.94 -70.48
C SER A 505 -46.65 -87.61 -69.12
N LEU A 506 -47.55 -87.38 -68.16
CA LEU A 506 -47.65 -88.15 -66.91
C LEU A 506 -46.60 -89.27 -66.68
N LEU A 507 -45.95 -89.23 -65.51
CA LEU A 507 -45.77 -90.41 -64.66
C LEU A 507 -46.24 -90.08 -63.22
N LYS A 508 -46.44 -91.13 -62.42
CA LYS A 508 -47.41 -91.14 -61.31
C LYS A 508 -46.83 -91.78 -60.06
N ILE A 509 -46.74 -91.01 -58.97
CA ILE A 509 -46.52 -91.52 -57.61
C ILE A 509 -47.74 -91.15 -56.74
N GLN A 510 -48.07 -92.02 -55.78
CA GLN A 510 -49.24 -91.93 -54.90
C GLN A 510 -48.84 -91.15 -53.62
N SER A 511 -49.72 -90.61 -52.78
CA SER A 511 -51.12 -90.94 -52.45
C SER A 511 -51.84 -89.72 -51.80
N GLY A 512 -53.09 -89.82 -51.34
CA GLY A 512 -53.63 -88.76 -50.44
C GLY A 512 -55.14 -88.47 -50.32
N LYS A 513 -56.06 -89.45 -50.44
CA LYS A 513 -57.46 -89.44 -49.93
C LYS A 513 -58.07 -88.09 -49.42
N ARG A 514 -58.92 -87.42 -50.23
CA ARG A 514 -60.41 -87.30 -50.05
C ARG A 514 -61.05 -86.12 -50.82
N SER A 515 -62.36 -86.26 -51.04
CA SER A 515 -63.34 -85.32 -51.65
C SER A 515 -64.69 -85.55 -50.91
N PRO A 516 -65.83 -84.82 -51.13
CA PRO A 516 -66.22 -84.11 -52.36
C PRO A 516 -66.93 -82.73 -52.24
N ARG A 517 -67.08 -82.06 -53.41
CA ARG A 517 -68.22 -81.27 -54.00
C ARG A 517 -69.30 -80.66 -53.06
N LEU A 518 -69.89 -79.48 -53.35
CA LEU A 518 -70.57 -79.01 -54.58
C LEU A 518 -70.17 -77.55 -54.96
N SER A 519 -70.29 -76.98 -56.17
CA SER A 519 -70.94 -77.32 -57.47
C SER A 519 -72.25 -76.59 -57.85
N SER A 520 -72.18 -75.26 -58.07
CA SER A 520 -72.92 -74.47 -59.09
C SER A 520 -72.19 -73.10 -59.19
N GLY A 521 -72.02 -72.36 -60.30
CA GLY A 521 -72.88 -72.18 -61.48
C GLY A 521 -73.90 -71.05 -61.20
N GLY A 522 -73.88 -69.86 -61.80
CA GLY A 522 -73.00 -69.26 -62.82
C GLY A 522 -73.82 -68.49 -63.86
N GLY A 523 -73.68 -67.16 -63.97
CA GLY A 523 -74.53 -66.36 -64.88
C GLY A 523 -74.26 -64.85 -64.87
N SER A 524 -73.95 -64.30 -66.04
CA SER A 524 -73.39 -62.96 -66.31
C SER A 524 -74.39 -61.78 -66.34
N ASN A 525 -73.84 -60.56 -66.26
CA ASN A 525 -74.22 -59.29 -66.93
C ASN A 525 -75.13 -58.21 -66.28
N ARG A 526 -74.54 -56.99 -66.23
CA ARG A 526 -75.09 -55.61 -66.45
C ARG A 526 -76.18 -55.03 -65.51
N GLY A 527 -75.93 -53.82 -64.97
CA GLY A 527 -76.96 -52.98 -64.32
C GLY A 527 -76.44 -51.68 -63.68
N LEU A 528 -76.62 -50.55 -64.37
CA LEU A 528 -76.15 -49.18 -64.06
C LEU A 528 -76.53 -48.55 -62.68
N SER A 529 -75.56 -47.82 -62.10
CA SER A 529 -75.66 -46.44 -61.55
C SER A 529 -76.50 -46.04 -60.31
N ALA A 530 -76.01 -44.99 -59.64
CA ALA A 530 -76.69 -44.05 -58.71
C ALA A 530 -77.12 -44.56 -57.31
N ALA A 531 -77.29 -43.71 -56.27
CA ALA A 531 -76.66 -42.41 -55.93
C ALA A 531 -77.00 -42.01 -54.47
N GLY A 532 -76.15 -41.21 -53.82
CA GLY A 532 -76.44 -40.52 -52.53
C GLY A 532 -76.42 -41.40 -51.26
N THR A 533 -76.50 -40.87 -50.03
CA THR A 533 -76.25 -39.51 -49.50
C THR A 533 -75.93 -39.62 -47.99
N MET A 534 -75.13 -38.67 -47.49
CA MET A 534 -74.90 -38.22 -46.10
C MET A 534 -76.17 -38.10 -45.21
N PRO A 535 -76.11 -37.82 -43.87
CA PRO A 535 -75.00 -37.86 -42.88
C PRO A 535 -75.41 -38.36 -41.44
N GLN A 536 -74.50 -38.13 -40.47
CA GLN A 536 -74.73 -37.72 -39.06
C GLN A 536 -74.74 -38.75 -37.89
N THR A 537 -74.14 -38.24 -36.81
CA THR A 537 -74.04 -38.61 -35.38
C THR A 537 -75.39 -38.43 -34.62
N PRO A 538 -75.62 -38.85 -33.34
CA PRO A 538 -74.64 -38.84 -32.24
C PRO A 538 -74.80 -39.85 -31.05
N LYS A 539 -73.92 -39.69 -30.04
CA LYS A 539 -74.11 -39.66 -28.55
C LYS A 539 -75.28 -40.43 -27.90
N ASP A 540 -75.14 -41.02 -26.69
CA ASP A 540 -74.00 -41.38 -25.82
C ASP A 540 -74.35 -42.81 -25.24
N ASP A 541 -74.19 -43.31 -24.00
CA ASP A 541 -73.64 -42.91 -22.69
C ASP A 541 -73.40 -44.16 -21.79
N SER A 542 -72.88 -43.96 -20.57
CA SER A 542 -72.95 -44.80 -19.35
C SER A 542 -71.86 -45.85 -19.04
N LEU A 543 -71.52 -45.88 -17.75
CA LEU A 543 -70.50 -46.65 -17.01
C LEU A 543 -71.16 -47.86 -16.28
N PRO A 544 -70.45 -48.80 -15.56
CA PRO A 544 -69.20 -48.56 -14.81
C PRO A 544 -68.19 -49.72 -14.55
N SER A 545 -67.09 -49.32 -13.88
CA SER A 545 -66.44 -49.98 -12.72
C SER A 545 -65.24 -50.95 -12.84
N ILE A 546 -64.20 -50.59 -12.06
CA ILE A 546 -63.42 -51.39 -11.09
C ILE A 546 -61.98 -51.88 -11.44
N LYS A 547 -61.00 -51.13 -10.86
CA LYS A 547 -59.72 -51.56 -10.21
C LYS A 547 -58.56 -52.08 -11.10
N VAL A 548 -57.26 -51.92 -10.76
CA VAL A 548 -56.58 -51.28 -9.59
C VAL A 548 -55.13 -50.85 -9.94
N ASN A 549 -54.63 -49.75 -9.35
CA ASN A 549 -53.23 -49.31 -9.08
C ASN A 549 -52.15 -49.39 -10.22
N ALA A 550 -50.99 -48.73 -10.17
CA ALA A 550 -50.44 -47.49 -9.58
C ALA A 550 -49.00 -47.32 -10.17
N HIS A 551 -48.26 -46.22 -10.08
CA HIS A 551 -48.39 -45.00 -9.27
C HIS A 551 -47.87 -43.78 -10.06
N GLU A 552 -48.59 -42.66 -9.96
CA GLU A 552 -48.22 -41.31 -10.45
C GLU A 552 -47.55 -40.55 -9.28
N VAL A 553 -46.79 -39.44 -9.41
CA VAL A 553 -47.22 -38.03 -9.60
C VAL A 553 -45.94 -37.16 -9.64
N GLU A 554 -45.58 -36.54 -10.77
CA GLU A 554 -45.76 -35.11 -11.16
C GLU A 554 -44.70 -34.10 -10.64
N SER A 555 -44.79 -32.84 -11.12
CA SER A 555 -43.83 -31.75 -10.90
C SER A 555 -44.43 -30.52 -10.14
N PRO A 556 -44.55 -29.30 -10.70
CA PRO A 556 -43.79 -28.15 -10.17
C PRO A 556 -44.65 -26.97 -9.69
N MET A 557 -44.07 -25.99 -8.97
CA MET A 557 -44.54 -24.58 -9.01
C MET A 557 -43.55 -23.51 -8.48
N LYS A 558 -44.00 -22.24 -8.38
CA LYS A 558 -43.15 -21.02 -8.46
C LYS A 558 -43.12 -20.14 -7.18
N ARG A 559 -41.94 -19.56 -6.92
CA ARG A 559 -41.60 -18.28 -6.22
C ARG A 559 -42.68 -17.53 -5.39
N ARG A 560 -42.33 -17.12 -4.16
CA ARG A 560 -42.11 -15.70 -3.72
C ARG A 560 -41.41 -15.63 -2.32
N PRO A 561 -40.93 -14.45 -1.85
CA PRO A 561 -39.82 -14.37 -0.87
C PRO A 561 -40.24 -14.23 0.61
N PHE A 562 -39.24 -14.30 1.50
CA PHE A 562 -39.34 -14.07 2.94
C PHE A 562 -38.77 -12.71 3.38
N SER A 563 -39.28 -12.21 4.51
CA SER A 563 -38.71 -11.10 5.30
C SER A 563 -38.20 -11.62 6.66
N PRO A 564 -37.22 -10.98 7.31
CA PRO A 564 -36.55 -11.51 8.51
C PRO A 564 -37.30 -11.28 9.83
N ILE A 565 -36.92 -12.03 10.87
CA ILE A 565 -37.45 -11.89 12.25
C ILE A 565 -36.32 -11.66 13.26
N SER A 566 -36.45 -10.53 13.97
CA SER A 566 -36.02 -10.18 15.34
C SER A 566 -35.16 -11.13 16.20
N SER A 567 -34.17 -10.55 16.89
CA SER A 567 -33.68 -10.97 18.21
C SER A 567 -33.30 -9.73 19.07
N LYS A 568 -33.12 -9.87 20.40
CA LYS A 568 -33.29 -8.75 21.35
C LYS A 568 -32.37 -8.79 22.60
N GLU A 569 -31.62 -7.71 22.85
CA GLU A 569 -31.05 -7.26 24.17
C GLU A 569 -30.04 -8.23 24.88
N PRO A 570 -29.37 -7.91 26.04
CA PRO A 570 -29.47 -6.74 26.95
C PRO A 570 -28.16 -6.11 27.57
N SER A 571 -28.17 -4.77 27.72
CA SER A 571 -27.78 -3.98 28.93
C SER A 571 -26.32 -3.69 29.41
N LYS A 572 -26.16 -2.48 30.01
CA LYS A 572 -25.09 -1.95 30.93
C LYS A 572 -23.74 -1.57 30.27
N SER A 573 -23.02 -0.50 30.66
CA SER A 573 -22.99 0.30 31.92
C SER A 573 -22.61 1.81 31.72
N ASN A 574 -22.37 2.55 32.81
CA ASN A 574 -22.28 4.04 32.90
C ASN A 574 -20.89 4.64 32.58
N THR A 575 -20.80 5.96 32.33
CA THR A 575 -20.11 7.00 33.18
C THR A 575 -20.02 8.39 32.47
N THR A 576 -19.76 9.45 33.26
CA THR A 576 -19.73 10.92 32.97
C THR A 576 -18.60 11.39 32.00
N THR A 577 -18.39 12.66 31.58
CA THR A 577 -18.67 14.01 32.18
C THR A 577 -18.45 15.16 31.14
N ASN A 578 -18.99 16.38 31.42
CA ASN A 578 -18.50 17.72 30.99
C ASN A 578 -18.51 18.09 29.47
N LEU A 579 -19.07 19.22 28.98
CA LEU A 579 -18.99 20.68 29.29
C LEU A 579 -17.93 21.43 28.44
N ALA A 580 -18.39 22.20 27.43
CA ALA A 580 -17.90 23.54 27.06
C ALA A 580 -18.71 24.08 25.87
N GLU A 581 -19.44 25.20 26.05
CA GLU A 581 -19.99 26.03 24.97
C GLU A 581 -19.98 27.48 25.50
N GLU A 582 -19.00 28.28 25.09
CA GLU A 582 -18.86 29.69 25.47
C GLU A 582 -19.32 30.59 24.31
N ALA A 583 -19.99 31.69 24.64
CA ALA A 583 -20.46 32.68 23.68
C ALA A 583 -20.48 34.09 24.31
N GLU A 584 -19.36 34.79 24.21
CA GLU A 584 -19.26 36.27 24.16
C GLU A 584 -17.99 36.69 23.39
#